data_AF-A0A523SMQ5-F1
#
_entry.id   AF-A0A523SMQ5-F1
#
_cell.length_a   1.000
_cell.length_b   1.000
_cell.length_c   1.000
_cell.angle_alpha   90.00
_cell.angle_beta   90.00
_cell.angle_gamma   90.00
#
_symmetry.space_group_name_H-M   'P 1'
#
loop_
_entity.id
_entity.type
_entity.pdbx_description
1 polymer ?
#
loop_
_entity_poly.entity_id
_entity_poly.type
_entity_poly.pdbx_seq_one_letter_code
_entity_poly.pdbx_strand_id
1 'polypeptide(L)'
;MPISGSYYFWGEKARNVLSKAAVYELYDENYRLMFVGECSNLKERFAEYLETHFSKEPCKVATKYYKREFTSNTKERKKEILEEYKKKYGKLPKCNIVGGEFVIGAEREVGVEKAFYFYEDLDQPLHQVAVSLKDFLEKVKEVSVTSIDFHQNRGDFAKWIRDAFGAVPLADAVETVKETGEGLRRQLIEIVGHPEAAVLASCPQCRTQTRPKKIWSMAGRPSRTGERLKLTIGYYRCSKCGKPFRKVIAKEKVKR
;
A
#
# COMPACT_ATOMS: atom_id res chain seq x y z
N MET A 1 9.68 -19.49 -17.61
CA MET A 1 8.67 -19.57 -18.68
C MET A 1 7.28 -19.40 -18.05
N PRO A 2 6.31 -18.73 -18.72
CA PRO A 2 4.92 -18.69 -18.25
C PRO A 2 4.36 -20.09 -18.07
N ILE A 3 3.36 -20.26 -17.19
CA ILE A 3 2.74 -21.57 -16.99
C ILE A 3 2.20 -22.07 -18.34
N SER A 4 2.66 -23.26 -18.73
CA SER A 4 2.28 -23.91 -19.98
C SER A 4 0.85 -24.44 -19.90
N GLY A 5 0.19 -24.58 -21.06
CA GLY A 5 -1.17 -25.11 -21.16
C GLY A 5 -2.28 -24.06 -21.33
N SER A 6 -3.51 -24.55 -21.30
CA SER A 6 -4.74 -23.82 -21.66
C SER A 6 -5.18 -22.81 -20.60
N TYR A 7 -5.81 -21.73 -21.05
CA TYR A 7 -6.49 -20.78 -20.18
C TYR A 7 -7.80 -21.37 -19.66
N TYR A 8 -7.96 -21.39 -18.34
CA TYR A 8 -9.21 -21.77 -17.71
C TYR A 8 -10.04 -20.53 -17.41
N PHE A 9 -11.35 -20.59 -17.71
CA PHE A 9 -12.27 -19.51 -17.36
C PHE A 9 -12.45 -19.41 -15.84
N TRP A 10 -12.41 -18.19 -15.31
CA TRP A 10 -12.65 -17.91 -13.90
C TRP A 10 -14.15 -17.96 -13.57
N GLY A 11 -14.54 -18.86 -12.66
CA GLY A 11 -15.93 -19.06 -12.25
C GLY A 11 -16.09 -20.30 -11.37
N GLU A 12 -17.31 -20.79 -11.16
CA GLU A 12 -17.60 -21.92 -10.23
C GLU A 12 -16.76 -23.18 -10.47
N LYS A 13 -16.34 -23.44 -11.72
CA LYS A 13 -15.45 -24.56 -12.05
C LYS A 13 -14.08 -24.47 -11.35
N ALA A 14 -13.65 -23.27 -10.95
CA ALA A 14 -12.44 -23.06 -10.16
C ALA A 14 -12.54 -23.61 -8.72
N ARG A 15 -13.74 -23.95 -8.23
CA ARG A 15 -13.95 -24.64 -6.95
C ARG A 15 -13.51 -26.11 -6.97
N ASN A 16 -13.44 -26.69 -8.17
CA ASN A 16 -13.17 -28.12 -8.39
C ASN A 16 -11.70 -28.41 -8.69
N VAL A 17 -10.80 -27.47 -8.40
CA VAL A 17 -9.36 -27.67 -8.57
C VAL A 17 -8.81 -28.60 -7.48
N LEU A 18 -7.64 -29.20 -7.74
CA LEU A 18 -7.00 -30.11 -6.78
C LEU A 18 -6.52 -29.34 -5.54
N SER A 19 -6.69 -29.96 -4.36
CA SER A 19 -6.15 -29.50 -3.08
C SER A 19 -4.65 -29.79 -2.98
N LYS A 20 -3.85 -29.17 -3.84
CA LYS A 20 -2.38 -29.32 -3.88
C LYS A 20 -1.70 -27.96 -3.91
N ALA A 21 -0.42 -27.97 -3.52
CA ALA A 21 0.45 -26.81 -3.65
C ALA A 21 0.62 -26.44 -5.12
N ALA A 22 0.50 -25.15 -5.42
CA ALA A 22 0.51 -24.66 -6.79
C ALA A 22 0.97 -23.21 -6.88
N VAL A 23 1.52 -22.90 -8.05
CA VAL A 23 1.67 -21.54 -8.55
C VAL A 23 0.55 -21.29 -9.57
N TYR A 24 -0.02 -20.09 -9.57
CA TYR A 24 -1.12 -19.76 -10.46
C TYR A 24 -0.98 -18.34 -11.01
N GLU A 25 -1.51 -18.16 -12.21
CA GLU A 25 -1.52 -16.91 -12.94
C GLU A 25 -2.96 -16.48 -13.17
N LEU A 26 -3.28 -15.20 -12.96
CA LEU A 26 -4.60 -14.61 -13.23
C LEU A 26 -4.49 -13.60 -14.37
N TYR A 27 -5.49 -13.59 -15.24
CA TYR A 27 -5.53 -12.79 -16.45
C TYR A 27 -6.84 -12.04 -16.60
N ASP A 28 -6.79 -10.87 -17.23
CA ASP A 28 -7.98 -10.10 -17.61
C ASP A 28 -8.69 -10.68 -18.85
N GLU A 29 -9.74 -10.02 -19.31
CA GLU A 29 -10.49 -10.38 -20.53
C GLU A 29 -9.64 -10.34 -21.81
N ASN A 30 -8.54 -9.59 -21.81
CA ASN A 30 -7.62 -9.42 -22.94
C ASN A 30 -6.40 -10.36 -22.85
N TYR A 31 -6.46 -11.38 -21.99
CA TYR A 31 -5.35 -12.31 -21.71
C TYR A 31 -4.07 -11.63 -21.19
N ARG A 32 -4.19 -10.45 -20.57
CA ARG A 32 -3.04 -9.77 -19.96
C ARG A 32 -2.81 -10.32 -18.56
N LEU A 33 -1.57 -10.74 -18.28
CA LEU A 33 -1.20 -11.25 -16.96
C LEU A 33 -1.37 -10.15 -15.92
N MET A 34 -2.25 -10.40 -14.96
CA MET A 34 -2.59 -9.49 -13.89
C MET A 34 -1.87 -9.85 -12.59
N PHE A 35 -1.83 -11.14 -12.26
CA PHE A 35 -1.32 -11.64 -10.98
C PHE A 35 -0.61 -12.98 -11.13
N VAL A 36 0.43 -13.20 -10.33
CA VAL A 36 1.13 -14.47 -10.11
C VAL A 36 1.12 -14.76 -8.62
N GLY A 37 0.48 -15.85 -8.23
CA GLY A 37 0.31 -16.26 -6.85
C GLY A 37 0.90 -17.62 -6.57
N GLU A 38 1.12 -17.89 -5.29
CA GLU A 38 1.47 -19.22 -4.79
C GLU A 38 0.55 -19.58 -3.63
N CYS A 39 0.35 -20.88 -3.42
CA CYS A 39 -0.38 -21.39 -2.27
C CYS A 39 -0.02 -22.87 -2.01
N SER A 40 -0.12 -23.28 -0.74
CA SER A 40 -0.03 -24.68 -0.34
C SER A 40 -1.29 -25.49 -0.69
N ASN A 41 -2.43 -24.82 -0.84
CA ASN A 41 -3.71 -25.44 -1.18
C ASN A 41 -4.50 -24.56 -2.17
N LEU A 42 -4.46 -24.93 -3.45
CA LEU A 42 -5.11 -24.17 -4.51
C LEU A 42 -6.64 -24.18 -4.42
N LYS A 43 -7.22 -25.31 -4.01
CA LYS A 43 -8.68 -25.47 -3.89
C LYS A 43 -9.26 -24.49 -2.88
N GLU A 44 -8.64 -24.43 -1.72
CA GLU A 44 -9.06 -23.55 -0.62
C GLU A 44 -8.87 -22.07 -0.98
N ARG A 45 -7.75 -21.74 -1.63
CA ARG A 45 -7.49 -20.37 -2.12
C ARG A 45 -8.52 -19.91 -3.15
N PHE A 46 -8.89 -20.77 -4.10
CA PHE A 46 -9.86 -20.41 -5.13
C PHE A 46 -11.28 -20.37 -4.58
N ALA A 47 -11.63 -21.26 -3.65
CA ALA A 47 -12.90 -21.18 -2.92
C ALA A 47 -13.04 -19.85 -2.20
N GLU A 48 -11.99 -19.42 -1.47
CA GLU A 48 -11.96 -18.11 -0.81
C GLU A 48 -12.17 -16.96 -1.81
N TYR A 49 -11.49 -16.98 -2.96
CA TYR A 49 -11.65 -15.93 -3.97
C TYR A 49 -13.04 -15.89 -4.60
N LEU A 50 -13.68 -17.05 -4.80
CA LEU A 50 -15.05 -17.14 -5.29
C LEU A 50 -16.04 -16.61 -4.25
N GLU A 51 -15.94 -17.06 -3.00
CA GLU A 51 -16.83 -16.63 -1.91
C GLU A 51 -16.69 -15.13 -1.61
N THR A 52 -15.45 -14.65 -1.60
CA THR A 52 -15.17 -13.25 -1.28
C THR A 52 -15.27 -12.33 -2.49
N HIS A 53 -15.43 -12.86 -3.71
CA HIS A 53 -15.33 -12.13 -4.98
C HIS A 53 -14.07 -11.25 -5.05
N PHE A 54 -12.92 -11.80 -4.66
CA PHE A 54 -11.66 -11.07 -4.51
C PHE A 54 -11.76 -9.81 -3.63
N SER A 55 -12.73 -9.71 -2.71
CA SER A 55 -12.94 -8.50 -1.91
C SER A 55 -11.75 -8.13 -1.03
N LYS A 56 -10.89 -9.10 -0.70
CA LYS A 56 -9.62 -8.87 0.01
C LYS A 56 -8.53 -8.25 -0.90
N GLU A 57 -8.64 -8.41 -2.21
CA GLU A 57 -7.63 -8.00 -3.20
C GLU A 57 -8.32 -7.38 -4.45
N PRO A 58 -8.82 -6.13 -4.34
CA PRO A 58 -9.66 -5.51 -5.38
C PRO A 58 -9.02 -5.45 -6.78
N CYS A 59 -7.68 -5.44 -6.83
CA CYS A 59 -6.93 -5.46 -8.08
C CYS A 59 -7.21 -6.71 -8.93
N LYS A 60 -7.59 -7.83 -8.30
CA LYS A 60 -7.86 -9.13 -8.96
C LYS A 60 -9.30 -9.29 -9.45
N VAL A 61 -10.19 -8.34 -9.17
CA VAL A 61 -11.63 -8.44 -9.55
C VAL A 61 -11.84 -8.57 -11.06
N ALA A 62 -10.95 -8.00 -11.89
CA ALA A 62 -11.04 -8.11 -13.34
C ALA A 62 -10.54 -9.47 -13.90
N THR A 63 -10.24 -10.45 -13.04
CA THR A 63 -9.82 -11.79 -13.46
C THR A 63 -10.92 -12.46 -14.28
N LYS A 64 -10.59 -12.86 -15.50
CA LYS A 64 -11.45 -13.61 -16.41
C LYS A 64 -10.91 -15.00 -16.71
N TYR A 65 -9.59 -15.14 -16.72
CA TYR A 65 -8.92 -16.42 -16.94
C TYR A 65 -7.85 -16.68 -15.91
N TYR A 66 -7.49 -17.94 -15.74
CA TYR A 66 -6.37 -18.34 -14.92
C TYR A 66 -5.60 -19.51 -15.53
N LYS A 67 -4.34 -19.65 -15.11
CA LYS A 67 -3.51 -20.85 -15.29
C LYS A 67 -2.98 -21.32 -13.95
N ARG A 68 -2.58 -22.59 -13.87
CA ARG A 68 -2.06 -23.20 -12.64
C ARG A 68 -1.01 -24.25 -12.95
N GLU A 69 -0.01 -24.34 -12.10
CA GLU A 69 1.06 -25.32 -12.14
C GLU A 69 1.19 -25.93 -10.75
N PHE A 70 1.01 -27.24 -10.62
CA PHE A 70 1.18 -27.94 -9.35
C PHE A 70 2.65 -28.28 -9.17
N THR A 71 3.26 -27.75 -8.11
CA THR A 71 4.68 -27.95 -7.81
C THR A 71 4.89 -27.90 -6.30
N SER A 72 5.89 -28.65 -5.81
CA SER A 72 6.34 -28.55 -4.42
C SER A 72 7.15 -27.28 -4.18
N ASN A 73 7.87 -26.77 -5.19
CA ASN A 73 8.75 -25.61 -5.09
C ASN A 73 8.05 -24.31 -5.50
N THR A 74 6.93 -24.02 -4.84
CA THR A 74 6.04 -22.90 -5.20
C THR A 74 6.71 -21.52 -5.14
N LYS A 75 7.60 -21.30 -4.16
CA LYS A 75 8.28 -20.02 -3.92
C LYS A 75 9.25 -19.67 -5.03
N GLU A 76 10.16 -20.57 -5.35
CA GLU A 76 11.14 -20.35 -6.42
C GLU A 76 10.44 -20.22 -7.76
N ARG A 77 9.46 -21.08 -8.02
CA ARG A 77 8.71 -21.05 -9.28
C ARG A 77 7.95 -19.73 -9.49
N LYS A 78 7.32 -19.19 -8.44
CA LYS A 78 6.70 -17.85 -8.49
C LYS A 78 7.74 -16.76 -8.80
N LYS A 79 8.91 -16.82 -8.16
CA LYS A 79 10.00 -15.85 -8.36
C LYS A 79 10.49 -15.84 -9.81
N GLU A 80 10.73 -17.02 -10.38
CA GLU A 80 11.14 -17.18 -11.79
C GLU A 80 10.16 -16.52 -12.77
N ILE A 81 8.85 -16.76 -12.60
CA ILE A 81 7.80 -16.20 -13.47
C ILE A 81 7.79 -14.66 -13.38
N LEU A 82 7.94 -14.11 -12.17
CA LEU A 82 7.97 -12.66 -11.96
C LEU A 82 9.23 -12.01 -12.54
N GLU A 83 10.40 -12.63 -12.38
CA GLU A 83 11.66 -12.15 -12.93
C GLU A 83 11.66 -12.14 -14.46
N GLU A 84 11.12 -13.18 -15.08
CA GLU A 84 10.98 -13.24 -16.54
C GLU A 84 9.99 -12.19 -17.06
N TYR A 85 8.85 -12.01 -16.39
CA TYR A 85 7.89 -10.97 -16.74
C TYR A 85 8.53 -9.58 -16.63
N LYS A 86 9.30 -9.33 -15.56
CA LYS A 86 10.05 -8.08 -15.37
C LYS A 86 11.10 -7.89 -16.45
N LYS A 87 11.83 -8.94 -16.85
CA LYS A 87 12.82 -8.88 -17.94
C LYS A 87 12.17 -8.53 -19.28
N LYS A 88 10.96 -9.04 -19.53
CA LYS A 88 10.25 -8.83 -20.80
C LYS A 88 9.57 -7.46 -20.90
N TYR A 89 8.97 -6.98 -19.81
CA TYR A 89 8.11 -5.78 -19.82
C TYR A 89 8.66 -4.61 -19.00
N GLY A 90 9.81 -4.78 -18.34
CA GLY A 90 10.43 -3.78 -17.46
C GLY A 90 9.69 -3.50 -16.16
N LYS A 91 8.59 -4.22 -15.87
CA LYS A 91 7.71 -4.01 -14.71
C LYS A 91 7.07 -5.30 -14.25
N LEU A 92 6.52 -5.33 -13.04
CA LEU A 92 5.74 -6.47 -12.52
C LEU A 92 4.28 -6.42 -13.00
N PRO A 93 3.55 -7.55 -12.95
CA PRO A 93 2.11 -7.57 -13.27
C PRO A 93 1.32 -6.63 -12.35
N LYS A 94 0.24 -6.04 -12.87
CA LYS A 94 -0.53 -4.98 -12.19
C LYS A 94 -0.93 -5.29 -10.74
N CYS A 95 -1.26 -6.55 -10.45
CA CYS A 95 -1.71 -6.99 -9.13
C CYS A 95 -0.60 -7.64 -8.29
N ASN A 96 0.58 -7.86 -8.87
CA ASN A 96 1.80 -8.25 -8.15
C ASN A 96 2.62 -7.05 -7.71
N ILE A 97 2.48 -5.93 -8.42
CA ILE A 97 2.75 -4.63 -7.85
C ILE A 97 1.74 -4.51 -6.70
N VAL A 98 2.22 -4.59 -5.46
CA VAL A 98 1.39 -4.34 -4.28
C VAL A 98 0.74 -2.97 -4.50
N GLY A 99 -0.58 -2.99 -4.71
CA GLY A 99 -1.27 -1.94 -5.47
C GLY A 99 -2.76 -1.87 -5.17
N GLY A 100 -3.12 -1.93 -3.91
CA GLY A 100 -4.00 -0.91 -3.35
C GLY A 100 -3.18 -0.26 -2.23
N GLU A 101 -3.02 1.07 -2.26
CA GLU A 101 -2.31 1.82 -1.22
C GLU A 101 -2.60 1.27 0.19
N PHE A 102 -1.54 1.23 1.02
CA PHE A 102 -1.49 0.80 2.42
C PHE A 102 -1.00 -0.63 2.73
N VAL A 103 0.15 -1.01 2.17
CA VAL A 103 1.26 -1.38 3.07
C VAL A 103 2.05 -0.11 3.18
N ILE A 104 2.37 0.31 4.40
CA ILE A 104 3.23 1.48 4.51
C ILE A 104 4.54 1.13 3.85
N GLY A 105 4.92 1.94 2.87
CA GLY A 105 6.14 1.79 2.09
C GLY A 105 7.37 2.07 2.94
N ALA A 106 7.51 1.41 4.09
CA ALA A 106 8.74 1.37 4.86
C ALA A 106 9.89 0.84 3.99
N GLU A 107 9.61 -0.06 3.06
CA GLU A 107 10.61 -0.73 2.20
C GLU A 107 10.66 -0.21 0.75
N ARG A 108 9.86 0.80 0.39
CA ARG A 108 9.90 1.35 -0.98
C ARG A 108 10.94 2.46 -1.06
N GLU A 109 11.84 2.38 -2.03
CA GLU A 109 12.74 3.46 -2.39
C GLU A 109 12.17 4.33 -3.52
N VAL A 110 12.48 5.62 -3.50
CA VAL A 110 12.19 6.58 -4.56
C VAL A 110 13.48 6.97 -5.29
N GLY A 111 13.34 7.40 -6.55
CA GLY A 111 14.47 7.93 -7.31
C GLY A 111 15.07 9.17 -6.65
N VAL A 112 16.33 9.47 -6.99
CA VAL A 112 17.10 10.60 -6.43
C VAL A 112 16.35 11.92 -6.61
N GLU A 113 15.63 12.09 -7.73
CA GLU A 113 14.82 13.27 -8.03
C GLU A 113 13.61 13.47 -7.09
N LYS A 114 13.23 12.45 -6.34
CA LYS A 114 12.14 12.47 -5.34
C LYS A 114 12.64 12.20 -3.93
N ALA A 115 13.94 12.09 -3.71
CA ALA A 115 14.52 11.87 -2.39
C ALA A 115 14.29 13.06 -1.47
N PHE A 116 14.32 12.83 -0.16
CA PHE A 116 14.31 13.90 0.82
C PHE A 116 15.74 14.33 1.13
N TYR A 117 16.01 15.62 1.00
CA TYR A 117 17.30 16.22 1.30
C TYR A 117 17.17 17.04 2.59
N PHE A 118 18.02 16.77 3.58
CA PHE A 118 17.99 17.48 4.85
C PHE A 118 18.82 18.76 4.78
N TYR A 119 18.27 19.82 5.37
CA TYR A 119 18.85 21.15 5.49
C TYR A 119 18.75 21.62 6.93
N GLU A 120 19.74 22.40 7.37
CA GLU A 120 19.71 23.05 8.68
C GLU A 120 18.96 24.40 8.63
N ASP A 121 19.06 25.10 7.48
CA ASP A 121 18.32 26.32 7.14
C ASP A 121 18.29 26.51 5.60
N LEU A 122 17.72 27.61 5.12
CA LEU A 122 17.77 28.04 3.73
C LEU A 122 19.22 28.02 3.20
N ASP A 123 19.42 27.28 2.11
CA ASP A 123 20.71 27.10 1.43
C ASP A 123 21.83 26.48 2.30
N GLN A 124 21.47 25.76 3.38
CA GLN A 124 22.42 25.04 4.23
C GLN A 124 22.18 23.51 4.22
N PRO A 125 22.62 22.78 3.17
CA PRO A 125 22.39 21.33 3.07
C PRO A 125 23.29 20.52 4.03
N LEU A 126 22.70 19.53 4.69
CA LEU A 126 23.43 18.60 5.58
C LEU A 126 24.04 17.41 4.83
N HIS A 127 23.86 17.31 3.51
CA HIS A 127 24.27 16.17 2.68
C HIS A 127 23.71 14.82 3.15
N GLN A 128 22.67 14.85 4.01
CA GLN A 128 21.90 13.67 4.40
C GLN A 128 20.71 13.55 3.45
N VAL A 129 20.55 12.36 2.88
CA VAL A 129 19.51 12.08 1.90
C VAL A 129 18.75 10.82 2.32
N ALA A 130 17.42 10.89 2.26
CA ALA A 130 16.56 9.73 2.46
C ALA A 130 15.82 9.38 1.17
N VAL A 131 16.02 8.15 0.70
CA VAL A 131 15.34 7.60 -0.48
C VAL A 131 14.18 6.68 -0.11
N SER A 132 14.01 6.36 1.16
CA SER A 132 12.89 5.56 1.68
C SER A 132 12.43 6.07 3.04
N LEU A 133 11.26 5.63 3.51
CA LEU A 133 10.80 5.93 4.88
C LEU A 133 11.73 5.29 5.93
N LYS A 134 12.36 4.15 5.61
CA LYS A 134 13.38 3.54 6.47
C LYS A 134 14.62 4.42 6.57
N ASP A 135 15.14 4.91 5.44
CA ASP A 135 16.29 5.82 5.46
C ASP A 135 15.95 7.12 6.18
N PHE A 136 14.75 7.64 5.97
CA PHE A 136 14.25 8.81 6.71
C PHE A 136 14.32 8.60 8.22
N LEU A 137 13.88 7.44 8.72
CA LEU A 137 13.98 7.11 10.15
C LEU A 137 15.42 7.04 10.64
N GLU A 138 16.35 6.48 9.86
CA GLU A 138 17.77 6.49 10.22
C GLU A 138 18.35 7.91 10.22
N LYS A 139 18.01 8.73 9.21
CA LYS A 139 18.49 10.11 9.12
C LYS A 139 17.94 11.01 10.22
N VAL A 140 16.66 10.88 10.56
CA VAL A 140 16.04 11.62 11.67
C VAL A 140 16.68 11.29 13.03
N LYS A 141 17.30 10.11 13.20
CA LYS A 141 18.08 9.82 14.42
C LYS A 141 19.43 10.55 14.47
N GLU A 142 20.00 10.88 13.31
CA GLU A 142 21.36 11.42 13.19
C GLU A 142 21.39 12.96 13.09
N VAL A 143 20.45 13.56 12.35
CA VAL A 143 20.48 15.01 12.05
C VAL A 143 20.21 15.87 13.30
N SER A 144 20.63 17.15 13.25
CA SER A 144 20.38 18.11 14.32
C SER A 144 18.88 18.37 14.49
N VAL A 145 18.46 18.65 15.73
CA VAL A 145 17.07 19.05 16.00
C VAL A 145 16.66 20.30 15.23
N THR A 146 17.61 21.21 14.98
CA THR A 146 17.43 22.41 14.15
C THR A 146 16.91 22.05 12.76
N SER A 147 17.53 21.06 12.10
CA SER A 147 17.09 20.57 10.78
C SER A 147 15.68 19.95 10.83
N ILE A 148 15.39 19.18 11.87
CA ILE A 148 14.08 18.54 12.05
C ILE A 148 12.99 19.59 12.22
N ASP A 149 13.20 20.56 13.10
CA ASP A 149 12.27 21.66 13.34
C ASP A 149 12.09 22.53 12.08
N PHE A 150 13.18 22.83 11.38
CA PHE A 150 13.15 23.60 10.12
C PHE A 150 12.20 22.96 9.10
N HIS A 151 12.36 21.68 8.82
CA HIS A 151 11.53 20.96 7.84
C HIS A 151 10.10 20.73 8.32
N GLN A 152 9.89 20.40 9.59
CA GLN A 152 8.55 20.20 10.14
C GLN A 152 7.73 21.50 10.09
N ASN A 153 8.32 22.63 10.48
CA ASN A 153 7.64 23.92 10.50
C ASN A 153 7.18 24.38 9.11
N ARG A 154 7.88 23.93 8.06
CA ARG A 154 7.53 24.18 6.65
C ARG A 154 6.57 23.14 6.05
N GLY A 155 6.32 22.05 6.77
CA GLY A 155 5.52 20.93 6.30
C GLY A 155 6.23 20.04 5.27
N ASP A 156 7.56 20.14 5.16
CA ASP A 156 8.35 19.47 4.13
C ASP A 156 8.23 17.94 4.24
N PHE A 157 8.28 17.41 5.47
CA PHE A 157 8.14 15.97 5.72
C PHE A 157 6.79 15.43 5.27
N ALA A 158 5.69 16.06 5.70
CA ALA A 158 4.34 15.64 5.33
C ALA A 158 4.14 15.72 3.80
N LYS A 159 4.60 16.81 3.17
CA LYS A 159 4.55 16.97 1.72
C LYS A 159 5.32 15.88 0.99
N TRP A 160 6.55 15.58 1.42
CA TRP A 160 7.35 14.51 0.81
C TRP A 160 6.68 13.14 0.96
N ILE A 161 6.19 12.80 2.16
CA ILE A 161 5.48 11.52 2.39
C ILE A 161 4.26 11.40 1.47
N ARG A 162 3.51 12.49 1.31
CA ARG A 162 2.32 12.56 0.44
C ARG A 162 2.69 12.42 -1.04
N ASP A 163 3.63 13.22 -1.54
CA ASP A 163 3.98 13.30 -2.96
C ASP A 163 4.81 12.09 -3.42
N ALA A 164 5.79 11.69 -2.61
CA ALA A 164 6.74 10.65 -2.96
C ALA A 164 6.19 9.25 -2.72
N PHE A 165 5.28 9.03 -1.76
CA PHE A 165 4.76 7.71 -1.42
C PHE A 165 3.24 7.54 -1.58
N GLY A 166 2.47 8.62 -1.75
CA GLY A 166 1.00 8.56 -1.75
C GLY A 166 0.43 8.19 -0.37
N ALA A 167 1.25 8.24 0.69
CA ALA A 167 0.87 7.80 2.03
C ALA A 167 0.12 8.90 2.79
N VAL A 168 -1.04 9.30 2.27
CA VAL A 168 -1.82 10.45 2.77
C VAL A 168 -2.12 10.37 4.27
N PRO A 169 -2.64 9.25 4.83
CA PRO A 169 -2.91 9.17 6.26
C PRO A 169 -1.66 9.36 7.14
N LEU A 170 -0.50 8.89 6.66
CA LEU A 170 0.77 9.07 7.37
C LEU A 170 1.24 10.51 7.29
N ALA A 171 1.16 11.12 6.11
CA ALA A 171 1.49 12.53 5.91
C ALA A 171 0.63 13.44 6.82
N ASP A 172 -0.69 13.21 6.86
CA ASP A 172 -1.60 13.96 7.72
C ASP A 172 -1.25 13.79 9.21
N ALA A 173 -0.89 12.56 9.64
CA ALA A 173 -0.46 12.32 11.02
C ALA A 173 0.82 13.09 11.36
N VAL A 174 1.83 13.05 10.48
CA VAL A 174 3.08 13.81 10.62
C VAL A 174 2.83 15.33 10.66
N GLU A 175 1.94 15.83 9.80
CA GLU A 175 1.58 17.26 9.75
C GLU A 175 0.91 17.75 11.05
N THR A 176 0.20 16.88 11.76
CA THR A 176 -0.50 17.26 13.01
C THR A 176 0.36 17.30 14.26
N VAL A 177 1.63 16.88 14.17
CA VAL A 177 2.56 16.90 15.30
C VAL A 177 2.86 18.35 15.71
N LYS A 178 2.61 18.68 16.97
CA LYS A 178 2.83 20.01 17.58
C LYS A 178 3.92 19.97 18.64
N GLU A 179 5.02 19.30 18.33
CA GLU A 179 6.21 19.24 19.18
C GLU A 179 7.38 19.94 18.48
N THR A 180 8.43 20.25 19.24
CA THR A 180 9.71 20.75 18.71
C THR A 180 10.89 19.99 19.31
N GLY A 181 12.07 20.13 18.73
CA GLY A 181 13.30 19.55 19.23
C GLY A 181 13.26 18.01 19.33
N GLU A 182 13.78 17.48 20.44
CA GLU A 182 13.79 16.02 20.69
C GLU A 182 12.38 15.42 20.92
N GLY A 183 11.41 16.25 21.33
CA GLY A 183 10.01 15.83 21.40
C GLY A 183 9.45 15.50 20.02
N LEU A 184 9.73 16.38 19.05
CA LEU A 184 9.37 16.19 17.66
C LEU A 184 10.08 14.98 17.06
N ARG A 185 11.40 14.85 17.24
CA ARG A 185 12.18 13.70 16.75
C ARG A 185 11.55 12.37 17.18
N ARG A 186 11.19 12.25 18.45
CA ARG A 186 10.60 11.03 19.01
C ARG A 186 9.24 10.71 18.38
N GLN A 187 8.36 11.71 18.25
CA GLN A 187 7.03 11.51 17.65
C GLN A 187 7.13 11.15 16.17
N LEU A 188 8.04 11.78 15.42
CA LEU A 188 8.28 11.42 14.02
C LEU A 188 8.72 9.96 13.88
N ILE A 189 9.67 9.51 14.71
CA ILE A 189 10.13 8.12 14.71
C ILE A 189 8.99 7.16 15.05
N GLU A 190 8.16 7.48 16.04
CA GLU A 190 7.03 6.66 16.43
C GLU A 190 5.99 6.53 15.30
N ILE A 191 5.56 7.66 14.74
CA ILE A 191 4.53 7.74 13.70
C ILE A 191 4.99 7.07 12.40
N VAL A 192 6.21 7.41 11.94
CA VAL A 192 6.76 6.87 10.69
C VAL A 192 7.24 5.43 10.86
N GLY A 193 7.63 5.03 12.08
CA GLY A 193 8.00 3.66 12.42
C GLY A 193 6.82 2.71 12.61
N HIS A 194 5.64 3.21 12.98
CA HIS A 194 4.39 2.43 13.09
C HIS A 194 3.24 2.99 12.26
N PRO A 195 3.42 3.10 10.95
CA PRO A 195 2.51 3.87 10.14
C PRO A 195 1.16 3.16 9.88
N GLU A 196 0.98 1.90 10.33
CA GLU A 196 -0.35 1.29 10.42
C GLU A 196 -1.23 1.99 11.47
N ALA A 197 -0.62 2.60 12.48
CA ALA A 197 -1.33 3.31 13.53
C ALA A 197 -2.16 4.47 12.96
N ALA A 198 -1.66 5.14 11.91
CA ALA A 198 -2.34 6.24 11.24
C ALA A 198 -3.69 5.83 10.60
N VAL A 199 -3.92 4.53 10.37
CA VAL A 199 -5.18 4.02 9.80
C VAL A 199 -6.01 3.20 10.77
N LEU A 200 -5.54 2.97 12.00
CA LEU A 200 -6.32 2.29 13.02
C LEU A 200 -7.54 3.13 13.43
N ALA A 201 -8.65 2.45 13.64
CA ALA A 201 -9.85 3.08 14.15
C ALA A 201 -10.44 2.24 15.29
N SER A 202 -10.83 2.93 16.36
CA SER A 202 -11.59 2.34 17.44
C SER A 202 -13.00 2.00 16.98
N CYS A 203 -13.44 0.76 17.21
CA CYS A 203 -14.80 0.35 16.90
C CYS A 203 -15.81 1.19 17.72
N PRO A 204 -16.83 1.81 17.09
CA PRO A 204 -17.82 2.63 17.81
C PRO A 204 -18.62 1.87 18.87
N GLN A 205 -18.64 0.54 18.81
CA GLN A 205 -19.51 -0.30 19.63
C GLN A 205 -18.77 -0.90 20.83
N CYS A 206 -17.55 -1.41 20.63
CA CYS A 206 -16.79 -2.09 21.68
C CYS A 206 -15.37 -1.53 21.87
N ARG A 207 -15.06 -0.41 21.23
CA ARG A 207 -13.78 0.33 21.29
C ARG A 207 -12.52 -0.41 20.86
N THR A 208 -12.64 -1.67 20.44
CA THR A 208 -11.52 -2.47 19.92
C THR A 208 -10.84 -1.77 18.73
N GLN A 209 -9.51 -1.63 18.80
CA GLN A 209 -8.71 -1.13 17.69
C GLN A 209 -8.80 -2.07 16.50
N THR A 210 -9.21 -1.52 15.36
CA THR A 210 -9.52 -2.32 14.16
C THR A 210 -8.76 -1.75 12.97
N ARG A 211 -8.17 -2.63 12.17
CA ARG A 211 -7.55 -2.29 10.88
C ARG A 211 -8.60 -2.18 9.79
N PRO A 212 -8.46 -1.25 8.83
CA PRO A 212 -9.40 -1.14 7.73
C PRO A 212 -9.30 -2.39 6.84
N LYS A 213 -10.45 -2.88 6.40
CA LYS A 213 -10.58 -3.94 5.40
C LYS A 213 -10.51 -3.39 3.98
N LYS A 214 -10.94 -2.14 3.79
CA LYS A 214 -10.89 -1.44 2.50
C LYS A 214 -10.68 0.03 2.74
N ILE A 215 -9.88 0.67 1.89
CA ILE A 215 -9.71 2.11 1.85
C ILE A 215 -10.07 2.56 0.43
N TRP A 216 -10.79 3.67 0.29
CA TRP A 216 -11.02 4.31 -1.01
C TRP A 216 -11.09 5.82 -0.86
N SER A 217 -10.83 6.51 -1.97
CA SER A 217 -10.99 7.95 -2.06
C SER A 217 -12.26 8.31 -2.81
N MET A 218 -12.90 9.41 -2.42
CA MET A 218 -14.01 10.02 -3.15
C MET A 218 -13.82 11.53 -3.22
N ALA A 219 -13.91 12.11 -4.41
CA ALA A 219 -13.84 13.56 -4.61
C ALA A 219 -15.25 14.16 -4.61
N GLY A 220 -15.45 15.19 -3.80
CA GLY A 220 -16.68 15.96 -3.73
C GLY A 220 -16.87 16.90 -4.92
N ARG A 221 -17.95 17.68 -4.87
CA ARG A 221 -18.22 18.74 -5.86
C ARG A 221 -17.11 19.80 -5.80
N PRO A 222 -16.72 20.37 -6.97
CA PRO A 222 -15.76 21.46 -7.00
C PRO A 222 -16.30 22.71 -6.29
N SER A 223 -15.41 23.44 -5.62
CA SER A 223 -15.65 24.75 -5.05
C SER A 223 -15.75 25.82 -6.16
N ARG A 224 -16.12 27.04 -5.78
CA ARG A 224 -16.10 28.20 -6.69
C ARG A 224 -14.72 28.48 -7.30
N THR A 225 -13.64 28.04 -6.65
CA THR A 225 -12.25 28.20 -7.11
C THR A 225 -11.73 26.98 -7.89
N GLY A 226 -12.58 25.99 -8.19
CA GLY A 226 -12.23 24.77 -8.92
C GLY A 226 -11.57 23.68 -8.06
N GLU A 227 -11.39 23.90 -6.77
CA GLU A 227 -10.82 22.93 -5.83
C GLU A 227 -11.85 21.87 -5.44
N ARG A 228 -11.44 20.60 -5.34
CA ARG A 228 -12.28 19.50 -4.86
C ARG A 228 -11.79 18.99 -3.52
N LEU A 229 -12.71 18.79 -2.58
CA LEU A 229 -12.41 18.06 -1.36
C LEU A 229 -12.42 16.55 -1.66
N LYS A 230 -11.27 15.90 -1.56
CA LYS A 230 -11.10 14.45 -1.67
C LYS A 230 -11.06 13.87 -0.26
N LEU A 231 -11.98 12.96 0.04
CA LEU A 231 -12.06 12.25 1.30
C LEU A 231 -11.56 10.82 1.11
N THR A 232 -10.66 10.40 1.99
CA THR A 232 -10.23 8.99 2.07
C THR A 232 -11.02 8.32 3.19
N ILE A 233 -11.76 7.27 2.85
CA ILE A 233 -12.63 6.54 3.76
C ILE A 233 -12.06 5.13 3.97
N GLY A 234 -11.87 4.77 5.24
CA GLY A 234 -11.63 3.39 5.65
C GLY A 234 -12.95 2.70 5.99
N TYR A 235 -13.16 1.50 5.46
CA TYR A 235 -14.17 0.55 5.92
C TYR A 235 -13.51 -0.50 6.79
N TYR A 236 -14.10 -0.74 7.94
CA TYR A 236 -13.58 -1.59 9.01
C TYR A 236 -14.60 -2.67 9.31
N ARG A 237 -14.12 -3.83 9.76
CA ARG A 237 -14.97 -4.87 10.36
C ARG A 237 -14.34 -5.27 11.68
N CYS A 238 -15.02 -4.97 12.78
CA CYS A 238 -14.46 -5.19 14.11
C CYS A 238 -14.18 -6.68 14.33
N SER A 239 -12.99 -7.00 14.83
CA SER A 239 -12.60 -8.38 15.16
C SER A 239 -13.38 -8.95 16.35
N LYS A 240 -13.74 -8.10 17.33
CA LYS A 240 -14.44 -8.53 18.55
C LYS A 240 -15.95 -8.71 18.35
N CYS A 241 -16.63 -7.71 17.76
CA CYS A 241 -18.10 -7.73 17.62
C CYS A 241 -18.59 -8.01 16.21
N GLY A 242 -17.71 -8.18 15.23
CA GLY A 242 -18.06 -8.46 13.83
C GLY A 242 -18.74 -7.30 13.07
N LYS A 243 -19.16 -6.24 13.77
CA LYS A 243 -19.90 -5.11 13.19
C LYS A 243 -19.01 -4.29 12.24
N PRO A 244 -19.51 -3.96 11.04
CA PRO A 244 -18.82 -3.08 10.12
C PRO A 244 -18.99 -1.61 10.51
N PHE A 245 -18.00 -0.78 10.19
CA PHE A 245 -18.10 0.68 10.33
C PHE A 245 -17.20 1.39 9.31
N ARG A 246 -17.47 2.68 9.07
CA ARG A 246 -16.66 3.53 8.19
C ARG A 246 -16.10 4.70 8.98
N LYS A 247 -14.89 5.12 8.66
CA LYS A 247 -14.24 6.32 9.23
C LYS A 247 -13.53 7.08 8.12
N VAL A 248 -13.64 8.40 8.13
CA VAL A 248 -12.78 9.25 7.29
C VAL A 248 -11.39 9.23 7.91
N ILE A 249 -10.40 8.80 7.14
CA ILE A 249 -9.02 8.64 7.59
C ILE A 249 -8.09 9.75 7.10
N ALA A 250 -8.43 10.41 5.99
CA ALA A 250 -7.70 11.55 5.48
C ALA A 250 -8.63 12.49 4.69
N LYS A 251 -8.24 13.76 4.58
CA LYS A 251 -8.97 14.78 3.83
C LYS A 251 -7.98 15.67 3.08
N GLU A 252 -8.10 15.72 1.76
CA GLU A 252 -7.22 16.50 0.89
C GLU A 252 -8.02 17.51 0.06
N LYS A 253 -7.43 18.68 -0.20
CA LYS A 253 -7.92 19.57 -1.26
C LYS A 253 -7.12 19.29 -2.53
N VAL A 254 -7.81 19.01 -3.63
CA VAL A 254 -7.20 18.67 -4.91
C VAL A 254 -7.62 19.69 -5.95
N LYS A 255 -6.67 20.32 -6.62
CA LYS A 255 -6.92 21.13 -7.83
C LYS A 255 -6.88 20.21 -9.04
N ARG A 256 -7.76 20.47 -10.01
CA ARG A 256 -7.82 19.72 -11.27
C ARG A 256 -6.63 20.06 -12.15
#